data_AF-T0Z3P2-F1
#
_entry.id   AF-T0Z3P2-F1
#
_cell.length_a   1.000
_cell.length_b   1.000
_cell.length_c   1.000
_cell.angle_alpha   90.00
_cell.angle_beta   90.00
_cell.angle_gamma   90.00
#
_symmetry.space_group_name_H-M   'P 1'
#
loop_
_entity.id
_entity.type
_entity.pdbx_description
1 polymer ?
#
loop_
_entity_poly.entity_id
_entity_poly.type
_entity_poly.pdbx_seq_one_letter_code
_entity_poly.pdbx_strand_id
1 'polypeptide(L)'
;MDRRITRARAFAASLGLTPREHSSGTQRRLGHITKRGNGYLRKLLIHGARSALYAARRKHDPRSRWMTALEQRLGPNKAAVALANKNARILWALVQHPQDYRRPQAA
;
A
#
# COMPACT_ATOMS: atom_id res chain seq x y z
N MET A 1 -2.66 5.35 -17.56
CA MET A 1 -2.30 4.08 -16.86
C MET A 1 -2.16 3.00 -17.93
N ASP A 2 -1.17 2.11 -17.84
CA ASP A 2 -1.04 1.01 -18.82
C ASP A 2 -2.34 0.18 -18.85
N ARG A 3 -2.96 0.06 -20.04
CA ARG A 3 -4.22 -0.66 -20.25
C ARG A 3 -4.13 -2.15 -19.88
N ARG A 4 -2.92 -2.69 -19.69
CA ARG A 4 -2.69 -4.08 -19.26
C ARG A 4 -2.98 -4.32 -17.76
N ILE A 5 -3.08 -3.26 -16.94
CA ILE A 5 -3.31 -3.39 -15.50
C ILE A 5 -4.81 -3.43 -15.20
N THR A 6 -5.37 -4.63 -15.17
CA THR A 6 -6.81 -4.87 -14.96
C THR A 6 -7.23 -5.01 -13.50
N ARG A 7 -6.28 -5.12 -12.56
CA ARG A 7 -6.55 -5.35 -11.13
C ARG A 7 -5.70 -4.46 -10.23
N ALA A 8 -6.29 -3.96 -9.14
CA ALA A 8 -5.60 -3.15 -8.14
C ALA A 8 -4.33 -3.80 -7.56
N ARG A 9 -4.33 -5.14 -7.39
CA ARG A 9 -3.15 -5.89 -6.91
C ARG A 9 -2.02 -5.88 -7.93
N ALA A 10 -2.35 -5.96 -9.23
CA ALA A 10 -1.37 -5.88 -10.30
C ALA A 10 -0.74 -4.48 -10.36
N PHE A 11 -1.52 -3.43 -10.08
CA PHE A 11 -0.98 -2.07 -9.96
C PHE A 11 0.00 -1.92 -8.79
N ALA A 12 -0.34 -2.43 -7.60
CA ALA A 12 0.60 -2.39 -6.48
C ALA A 12 1.90 -3.18 -6.78
N ALA A 13 1.79 -4.31 -7.48
CA ALA A 13 2.94 -5.10 -7.93
C ALA A 13 3.78 -4.36 -8.99
N SER A 14 3.15 -3.65 -9.94
CA SER A 14 3.85 -2.86 -10.96
C SER A 14 4.60 -1.66 -10.38
N LEU A 15 4.24 -1.20 -9.17
CA LEU A 15 5.00 -0.19 -8.42
C LEU A 15 6.09 -0.81 -7.53
N GLY A 16 6.19 -2.14 -7.48
CA GLY A 16 7.11 -2.87 -6.63
C GLY A 16 6.80 -2.78 -5.12
N LEU A 17 5.52 -2.72 -4.76
CA LEU A 17 5.05 -2.76 -3.37
C LEU A 17 4.67 -4.17 -2.90
N THR A 18 5.11 -5.19 -3.61
CA THR A 18 4.87 -6.61 -3.31
C THR A 18 6.21 -7.33 -3.10
N PRO A 19 6.25 -8.34 -2.21
CA PRO A 19 7.46 -9.14 -2.01
C PRO A 19 7.85 -9.85 -3.31
N ARG A 20 9.15 -10.02 -3.52
CA ARG A 20 9.70 -10.88 -4.56
C ARG A 20 9.49 -12.34 -4.16
N GLU A 21 9.03 -13.14 -5.10
CA GLU A 21 8.82 -14.58 -4.91
C GLU A 21 10.01 -15.37 -5.44
N HIS A 22 10.52 -16.29 -4.62
CA HIS A 22 11.61 -17.23 -4.91
C HIS A 22 11.18 -18.66 -4.57
N SER A 23 9.99 -19.03 -5.03
CA SER A 23 9.39 -20.33 -4.77
C SER A 23 9.85 -21.36 -5.82
N SER A 24 10.12 -22.60 -5.41
CA SER A 24 10.42 -23.72 -6.29
C SER A 24 9.77 -25.00 -5.76
N GLY A 25 9.27 -25.85 -6.66
CA GLY A 25 8.54 -27.07 -6.30
C GLY A 25 7.44 -26.80 -5.27
N THR A 26 7.52 -27.45 -4.11
CA THR A 26 6.55 -27.33 -3.00
C THR A 26 6.88 -26.21 -2.01
N GLN A 27 8.05 -25.56 -2.11
CA GLN A 27 8.47 -24.55 -1.14
C GLN A 27 8.15 -23.13 -1.61
N ARG A 28 7.37 -22.41 -0.81
CA ARG A 28 7.09 -21.00 -1.03
C ARG A 28 8.05 -20.11 -0.24
N ARG A 29 8.77 -19.22 -0.92
CA ARG A 29 9.69 -18.26 -0.27
C ARG A 29 9.41 -16.85 -0.76
N LEU A 30 9.04 -15.96 0.16
CA LEU A 30 8.82 -14.54 -0.09
C LEU A 30 9.97 -13.72 0.51
N GLY A 31 10.59 -12.89 -0.32
CA GLY A 31 11.71 -12.02 0.07
C GLY A 31 11.31 -10.54 0.21
N HIS A 32 12.30 -9.67 0.00
CA HIS A 32 12.10 -8.22 0.02
C HIS A 32 11.13 -7.73 -1.07
N ILE A 33 10.63 -6.50 -0.92
CA ILE A 33 9.86 -5.85 -1.98
C ILE A 33 10.68 -5.76 -3.28
N THR A 34 10.03 -5.95 -4.41
CA THR A 34 10.71 -5.86 -5.71
C THR A 34 11.09 -4.41 -6.04
N LYS A 35 12.25 -4.22 -6.67
CA LYS A 35 12.69 -2.91 -7.16
C LYS A 35 12.13 -2.58 -8.56
N ARG A 36 11.38 -3.49 -9.18
CA ARG A 36 10.77 -3.30 -10.51
C ARG A 36 9.74 -2.17 -10.52
N GLY A 37 9.52 -1.57 -11.68
CA GLY A 37 8.56 -0.47 -11.87
C GLY A 37 9.09 0.91 -11.49
N ASN A 38 8.17 1.86 -11.31
CA ASN A 38 8.52 3.25 -11.03
C ASN A 38 9.03 3.44 -9.59
N GLY A 39 10.35 3.61 -9.46
CA GLY A 39 11.02 3.82 -8.17
C GLY A 39 10.67 5.14 -7.49
N TYR A 40 10.33 6.18 -8.25
CA TYR A 40 9.93 7.49 -7.70
C TYR A 40 8.56 7.42 -7.03
N LEU A 41 7.55 6.83 -7.71
CA LEU A 41 6.22 6.61 -7.11
C LEU A 41 6.31 5.70 -5.88
N ARG A 42 7.12 4.63 -5.94
CA ARG A 42 7.37 3.78 -4.76
C ARG A 42 7.95 4.59 -3.61
N LYS A 43 8.94 5.44 -3.86
CA LYS A 43 9.54 6.32 -2.83
C LYS A 43 8.45 7.21 -2.20
N LEU A 44 7.68 7.92 -3.00
CA LEU A 44 6.61 8.81 -2.51
C LEU A 44 5.58 8.06 -1.66
N LEU A 45 5.11 6.89 -2.12
CA LEU A 45 4.13 6.10 -1.39
C LEU A 45 4.66 5.58 -0.06
N ILE A 46 5.92 5.16 -0.01
CA ILE A 46 6.57 4.70 1.23
C ILE A 46 6.78 5.85 2.21
N HIS A 47 7.27 7.01 1.76
CA HIS A 47 7.41 8.17 2.63
C HIS A 47 6.07 8.70 3.14
N GLY A 48 5.06 8.80 2.27
CA GLY A 48 3.70 9.17 2.67
C GLY A 48 3.10 8.19 3.68
N ALA A 49 3.34 6.89 3.51
CA ALA A 49 2.93 5.87 4.47
C ALA A 49 3.63 6.03 5.83
N ARG A 50 4.95 6.31 5.85
CA ARG A 50 5.69 6.58 7.09
C ARG A 50 5.15 7.81 7.83
N SER A 51 4.90 8.90 7.12
CA SER A 51 4.32 10.12 7.70
C SER A 51 2.93 9.87 8.26
N ALA A 52 2.10 9.10 7.56
CA ALA A 52 0.77 8.73 8.02
C ALA A 52 0.80 7.83 9.26
N LEU A 53 1.69 6.85 9.33
CA LEU A 53 1.92 6.02 10.52
C LEU A 53 2.36 6.86 11.71
N TYR A 54 3.31 7.78 11.49
CA TYR A 54 3.76 8.68 12.54
C TYR A 54 2.63 9.56 13.09
N ALA A 55 1.79 10.12 12.20
CA ALA A 55 0.62 10.89 12.60
C ALA A 55 -0.45 10.04 13.32
N ALA A 56 -0.60 8.76 12.94
CA ALA A 56 -1.57 7.83 13.52
C ALA A 56 -1.37 7.62 15.03
N ARG A 57 -0.12 7.68 15.50
CA ARG A 57 0.23 7.50 16.93
C ARG A 57 -0.45 8.52 17.85
N ARG A 58 -0.86 9.67 17.30
CA ARG A 58 -1.51 10.76 18.04
C ARG A 58 -3.03 10.84 17.80
N LYS A 59 -3.61 9.84 17.14
CA LYS A 59 -5.02 9.83 16.72
C LYS A 59 -5.71 8.55 17.19
N HIS A 60 -6.98 8.69 17.55
CA HIS A 60 -7.79 7.59 18.07
C HIS A 60 -8.85 7.08 17.08
N ASP A 61 -8.90 7.61 15.85
CA ASP A 61 -9.87 7.17 14.84
C ASP A 61 -9.62 5.72 14.40
N PRO A 62 -10.64 5.01 13.86
CA PRO A 62 -10.52 3.59 13.49
C PRO A 62 -9.35 3.29 12.54
N ARG A 63 -9.03 4.19 11.61
CA ARG A 63 -7.94 4.00 10.66
C ARG A 63 -6.60 4.13 11.37
N SER A 64 -6.47 5.09 12.28
CA SER A 64 -5.27 5.27 13.09
C SER A 64 -5.02 4.09 14.03
N ARG A 65 -6.07 3.55 14.67
CA ARG A 65 -5.95 2.32 15.49
C ARG A 65 -5.45 1.12 14.67
N TRP A 66 -6.00 0.92 13.47
CA TRP A 66 -5.53 -0.13 12.56
C TRP A 66 -4.06 0.07 12.14
N MET A 67 -3.66 1.31 11.85
CA MET A 67 -2.29 1.65 11.49
C MET A 67 -1.30 1.37 12.64
N THR A 68 -1.64 1.78 13.87
CA THR A 68 -0.82 1.53 15.06
C THR A 68 -0.72 0.03 15.39
N ALA A 69 -1.83 -0.71 15.33
CA ALA A 69 -1.82 -2.16 15.54
C ALA A 69 -0.99 -2.91 14.48
N LEU A 70 -1.03 -2.43 13.23
CA LEU A 70 -0.21 -2.99 12.15
C LEU A 70 1.29 -2.75 12.38
N GLU A 71 1.65 -1.55 12.85
CA GLU A 71 3.02 -1.20 13.23
C GLU A 71 3.53 -2.05 14.38
N GLN A 72 2.72 -2.24 15.44
CA GLN A 72 3.07 -3.09 16.57
C GLN A 72 3.33 -4.55 16.17
N ARG A 73 2.52 -5.10 15.26
CA ARG A 73 2.63 -6.51 14.85
C ARG A 73 3.80 -6.79 13.90
N LEU A 74 4.13 -5.85 13.01
CA LEU A 74 5.06 -6.11 11.90
C LEU A 74 6.36 -5.29 11.96
N GLY A 75 6.40 -4.29 12.82
CA GLY A 75 7.43 -3.26 12.84
C GLY A 75 7.23 -2.16 11.79
N PRO A 76 7.93 -1.02 11.94
CA PRO A 76 7.65 0.22 11.20
C PRO A 76 7.83 0.07 9.68
N ASN A 77 8.88 -0.61 9.24
CA ASN A 77 9.16 -0.75 7.80
C ASN A 77 8.13 -1.62 7.07
N LYS A 78 7.74 -2.75 7.67
CA LYS A 78 6.72 -3.64 7.07
C LYS A 78 5.34 -2.98 7.11
N ALA A 79 5.01 -2.26 8.18
CA ALA A 79 3.78 -1.48 8.26
C ALA A 79 3.71 -0.38 7.20
N ALA A 80 4.82 0.33 6.95
CA ALA A 80 4.89 1.35 5.90
C ALA A 80 4.65 0.75 4.50
N VAL A 81 5.25 -0.40 4.20
CA VAL A 81 5.02 -1.12 2.94
C VAL A 81 3.56 -1.57 2.82
N ALA A 82 2.98 -2.13 3.88
CA ALA A 82 1.59 -2.59 3.87
C ALA A 82 0.59 -1.43 3.67
N LEU A 83 0.82 -0.30 4.33
CA LEU A 83 0.01 0.91 4.14
C LEU A 83 0.19 1.48 2.72
N ALA A 84 1.42 1.54 2.20
CA ALA A 84 1.68 1.95 0.83
C ALA A 84 0.97 1.05 -0.19
N ASN A 85 0.98 -0.28 0.02
CA ASN A 85 0.25 -1.23 -0.82
C ASN A 85 -1.26 -0.99 -0.79
N LYS A 86 -1.84 -0.75 0.40
CA LYS A 86 -3.25 -0.37 0.54
C LYS A 86 -3.56 0.93 -0.21
N ASN A 87 -2.73 1.96 -0.04
CA ASN A 87 -2.90 3.24 -0.72
C ASN A 87 -2.79 3.10 -2.25
N ALA A 88 -1.85 2.31 -2.76
CA ALA A 88 -1.74 2.04 -4.19
C ALA A 88 -3.02 1.42 -4.77
N ARG A 89 -3.65 0.49 -4.03
CA ARG A 89 -4.92 -0.13 -4.44
C ARG A 89 -6.08 0.86 -4.45
N ILE A 90 -6.12 1.79 -3.48
CA ILE A 90 -7.10 2.88 -3.44
C ILE A 90 -6.88 3.83 -4.62
N LEU A 91 -5.64 4.26 -4.86
CA LEU A 91 -5.29 5.13 -5.99
C LEU A 91 -5.70 4.50 -7.33
N TRP A 92 -5.47 3.19 -7.50
CA TRP A 92 -5.92 2.48 -8.70
C TRP A 92 -7.44 2.56 -8.86
N ALA A 93 -8.21 2.31 -7.79
CA ALA A 93 -9.66 2.39 -7.86
C ALA A 93 -10.15 3.81 -8.20
N LEU A 94 -9.53 4.84 -7.62
CA LEU A 94 -9.85 6.25 -7.89
C LEU A 94 -9.56 6.62 -9.36
N VAL A 95 -8.46 6.14 -9.94
CA VAL A 95 -8.13 6.42 -11.34
C VAL A 95 -9.03 5.66 -12.32
N GLN A 96 -9.45 4.43 -11.97
CA GLN A 96 -10.33 3.63 -12.83
C GLN A 96 -11.79 4.07 -12.76
N HIS A 97 -12.21 4.62 -11.64
CA HIS A 97 -13.56 5.11 -11.41
C HIS A 97 -13.49 6.60 -11.02
N PRO A 98 -13.20 7.49 -11.99
CA PRO A 98 -13.22 8.92 -11.73
C PRO A 98 -14.65 9.30 -11.38
N GLN A 99 -14.90 9.54 -10.10
CA GLN A 99 -16.17 10.01 -9.59
C GLN A 99 -15.88 11.29 -8.82
N ASP A 100 -16.80 12.25 -8.89
CA ASP A 100 -16.70 13.44 -8.07
C ASP A 100 -16.64 13.02 -6.60
N TYR A 101 -15.69 13.58 -5.87
CA TYR A 101 -15.55 13.31 -4.45
C TYR A 101 -16.83 13.74 -3.73
N ARG A 102 -17.65 12.76 -3.34
CA ARG A 102 -18.82 12.99 -2.49
C ARG A 102 -18.39 12.80 -1.05
N ARG A 103 -18.37 13.89 -0.29
CA ARG A 103 -18.16 13.83 1.16
C ARG A 103 -19.25 12.92 1.75
N PRO A 104 -18.89 11.85 2.48
CA PRO A 104 -19.90 11.08 3.19
C PRO A 104 -20.63 12.02 4.14
N GLN A 105 -21.96 12.13 3.99
CA GLN A 105 -22.79 12.84 4.95
C GLN A 105 -22.66 12.11 6.29
N ALA A 106 -22.32 12.83 7.34
CA ALA A 106 -22.31 12.27 8.69
C ALA A 106 -23.76 11.90 9.03
N ALA A 107 -23.98 10.63 9.38
CA ALA A 107 -25.20 10.17 10.02
C ALA A 107 -25.12 10.47 11.53
#